data_AF-A0A644SX32-F1
#
_entry.id   AF-A0A644SX32-F1
#
_cell.length_a   1.000
_cell.length_b   1.000
_cell.length_c   1.000
_cell.angle_alpha   90.00
_cell.angle_beta   90.00
_cell.angle_gamma   90.00
#
_symmetry.space_group_name_H-M   'P 1'
#
loop_
_entity.id
_entity.type
_entity.pdbx_description
1 polymer ?
#
loop_
_entity_poly.entity_id
_entity_poly.type
_entity_poly.pdbx_seq_one_letter_code
_entity_poly.pdbx_strand_id
1 'polypeptide(L)'
;MVQNNKYIKLIIIYKLIILFGEKMYFIFRCDCGRVLYAKEGVSTRKCVCGKSLKVKKRRIFKKVESIEEATESVQKMQEEIYGRSTFKKANEIPKKRFLN
;
A
#
# COMPACT_ATOMS: atom_id res chain seq x y z
N MET A 1 39.66 -25.22 -19.03
CA MET A 1 38.29 -25.41 -18.51
C MET A 1 37.61 -24.05 -18.41
N VAL A 2 37.02 -23.55 -19.49
CA VAL A 2 36.47 -22.18 -19.61
C VAL A 2 35.02 -22.26 -20.06
N GLN A 3 34.10 -22.56 -19.14
CA GLN A 3 32.65 -22.58 -19.47
C GLN A 3 31.71 -22.01 -18.40
N ASN A 4 32.21 -21.31 -17.36
CA ASN A 4 31.35 -20.91 -16.23
C ASN A 4 30.86 -19.45 -16.20
N ASN A 5 31.39 -18.54 -17.01
CA ASN A 5 31.08 -17.11 -16.81
C ASN A 5 29.72 -16.67 -17.42
N LYS A 6 29.25 -17.35 -18.49
CA LYS A 6 28.03 -16.98 -19.21
C LYS A 6 26.76 -17.37 -18.43
N TYR A 7 26.75 -18.56 -17.82
CA TYR A 7 25.65 -19.05 -16.98
C TYR A 7 25.56 -18.31 -15.63
N ILE A 8 26.71 -17.99 -15.01
CA ILE A 8 26.75 -17.20 -13.77
C ILE A 8 26.20 -15.79 -14.03
N LYS A 9 26.58 -15.14 -15.14
CA LYS A 9 25.97 -13.85 -15.56
C LYS A 9 24.46 -13.96 -15.75
N LEU A 10 23.98 -15.02 -16.40
CA LEU A 10 22.54 -15.21 -16.64
C LEU A 10 21.75 -15.40 -15.34
N ILE A 11 22.29 -16.16 -14.38
CA ILE A 11 21.69 -16.38 -13.06
C ILE A 11 21.68 -15.07 -12.25
N ILE A 12 22.76 -14.28 -12.28
CA ILE A 12 22.80 -12.98 -11.61
C ILE A 12 21.81 -12.02 -12.24
N ILE A 13 21.68 -11.98 -13.57
CA ILE A 13 20.69 -11.15 -14.28
C ILE A 13 19.27 -11.60 -13.94
N TYR A 14 18.96 -12.90 -13.94
CA TYR A 14 17.64 -13.41 -13.54
C TYR A 14 17.35 -13.13 -12.07
N LYS A 15 18.33 -13.26 -11.17
CA LYS A 15 18.18 -12.95 -9.75
C LYS A 15 18.02 -11.44 -9.54
N LEU A 16 18.70 -10.59 -10.30
CA LEU A 16 18.47 -9.15 -10.35
C LEU A 16 17.07 -8.85 -10.85
N ILE A 17 16.60 -9.42 -11.96
CA ILE A 17 15.25 -9.22 -12.51
C ILE A 17 14.16 -9.68 -11.52
N ILE A 18 14.37 -10.78 -10.80
CA ILE A 18 13.43 -11.25 -9.76
C ILE A 18 13.46 -10.35 -8.52
N LEU A 19 14.62 -9.77 -8.18
CA LEU A 19 14.77 -8.84 -7.05
C LEU A 19 14.30 -7.41 -7.37
N PHE A 20 14.49 -6.96 -8.61
CA PHE A 20 14.21 -5.61 -9.14
C PHE A 20 12.97 -5.52 -10.04
N GLY A 21 12.29 -6.64 -10.33
CA GLY A 21 11.07 -6.65 -11.14
C GLY A 21 10.07 -5.65 -10.58
N GLU A 22 9.80 -4.62 -11.38
CA GLU A 22 9.08 -3.39 -11.06
C GLU A 22 7.87 -3.68 -10.18
N LYS A 23 8.00 -3.34 -8.90
CA LYS A 23 6.99 -3.64 -7.90
C LYS A 23 6.01 -2.48 -7.86
N MET A 24 5.14 -2.33 -8.87
CA MET A 24 4.08 -1.33 -8.75
C MET A 24 3.15 -1.67 -7.58
N TYR A 25 2.61 -0.65 -6.93
CA TYR A 25 1.65 -0.75 -5.85
C TYR A 25 0.35 -0.08 -6.28
N PHE A 26 -0.77 -0.76 -5.99
CA PHE A 26 -2.11 -0.28 -6.22
C PHE A 26 -2.73 0.21 -4.94
N ILE A 27 -3.31 1.40 -4.97
CA ILE A 27 -4.01 1.97 -3.83
C ILE A 27 -5.51 1.89 -4.06
N PHE A 28 -6.22 1.35 -3.07
CA PHE A 28 -7.65 1.13 -3.12
C PHE A 28 -8.28 1.34 -1.75
N ARG A 29 -9.61 1.47 -1.72
CA ARG A 29 -10.39 1.69 -0.50
C ARG A 29 -11.12 0.41 -0.12
N CYS A 30 -11.14 0.11 1.18
CA CYS A 30 -11.97 -0.93 1.78
C CYS A 30 -13.40 -0.40 1.99
N ASP A 31 -14.39 -1.30 2.07
CA ASP A 31 -15.78 -0.93 2.40
C ASP A 31 -15.91 -0.30 3.79
N CYS A 32 -14.94 -0.51 4.70
CA CYS A 32 -14.90 0.16 6.01
C CYS A 32 -14.41 1.63 5.94
N GLY A 33 -14.10 2.11 4.75
CA GLY A 33 -13.66 3.49 4.52
C GLY A 33 -12.14 3.69 4.54
N ARG A 34 -11.35 2.74 5.05
CA ARG A 34 -9.87 2.82 5.10
C ARG A 34 -9.23 2.65 3.73
N VAL A 35 -8.13 3.38 3.52
CA VAL A 35 -7.31 3.28 2.30
C VAL A 35 -6.14 2.33 2.54
N LEU A 36 -5.87 1.48 1.55
CA LEU A 36 -4.90 0.39 1.60
C LEU A 36 -4.12 0.34 0.28
N TYR A 37 -2.84 -0.02 0.32
CA TYR A 37 -2.05 -0.33 -0.87
C TYR A 37 -1.81 -1.85 -1.05
N ALA A 38 -1.59 -2.36 -2.23
CA ALA A 38 -1.13 -3.74 -2.42
C ALA A 38 -0.12 -3.79 -3.55
N LYS A 39 0.86 -4.68 -3.46
CA LYS A 39 1.79 -4.93 -4.56
C LYS A 39 1.03 -5.52 -5.75
N GLU A 40 1.40 -5.11 -6.95
CA GLU A 40 0.95 -5.70 -8.20
C GLU A 40 1.25 -7.21 -8.20
N GLY A 41 0.26 -7.99 -8.65
CA GLY A 41 0.26 -9.45 -8.57
C GLY A 41 -0.47 -10.04 -7.35
N VAL A 42 -0.71 -9.26 -6.29
CA VAL A 42 -1.48 -9.75 -5.13
C VAL A 42 -2.97 -9.81 -5.47
N SER A 43 -3.56 -11.00 -5.39
CA SER A 43 -4.99 -11.23 -5.68
C SER A 43 -5.90 -10.74 -4.56
N THR A 44 -5.50 -10.96 -3.30
CA THR A 44 -6.30 -10.64 -2.11
C THR A 44 -5.48 -9.97 -1.02
N ARG A 45 -6.06 -8.96 -0.36
CA ARG A 45 -5.50 -8.32 0.84
C ARG A 45 -6.52 -8.34 1.98
N LYS A 46 -6.11 -8.71 3.19
CA LYS A 46 -6.95 -8.56 4.39
C LYS A 46 -6.87 -7.12 4.89
N CYS A 47 -8.02 -6.53 5.20
CA CYS A 47 -8.11 -5.28 5.93
C CYS A 47 -8.12 -5.54 7.44
N VAL A 48 -7.69 -4.56 8.23
CA VAL A 48 -7.73 -4.59 9.69
C VAL A 48 -9.16 -4.73 10.24
N CYS A 49 -10.20 -4.43 9.44
CA CYS A 49 -11.59 -4.72 9.80
C CYS A 49 -11.99 -6.20 9.67
N GLY A 50 -11.05 -7.10 9.34
CA GLY A 50 -11.29 -8.53 9.17
C GLY A 50 -11.77 -8.95 7.77
N LYS A 51 -12.18 -8.00 6.92
CA LYS A 51 -12.65 -8.29 5.56
C LYS A 51 -11.48 -8.62 4.62
N SER A 52 -11.66 -9.65 3.79
CA SER A 52 -10.73 -10.01 2.72
C SER A 52 -11.16 -9.35 1.41
N LEU A 53 -10.29 -8.54 0.82
CA LEU A 53 -10.58 -7.73 -0.36
C LEU A 53 -9.88 -8.30 -1.59
N LYS A 54 -10.61 -8.50 -2.69
CA LYS A 54 -10.05 -8.86 -4.00
C LYS A 54 -9.56 -7.59 -4.70
N VAL A 55 -8.25 -7.44 -4.89
CA VAL A 55 -7.63 -6.20 -5.38
C VAL A 55 -8.11 -5.84 -6.79
N LYS A 56 -8.13 -6.82 -7.71
CA LYS A 56 -8.59 -6.63 -9.10
C LYS A 56 -10.05 -6.20 -9.25
N LYS A 57 -10.90 -6.50 -8.26
CA LYS A 57 -12.32 -6.15 -8.30
C LYS A 57 -12.60 -4.73 -7.78
N ARG A 58 -11.63 -4.09 -7.13
CA ARG A 58 -11.80 -2.78 -6.51
C ARG A 58 -11.35 -1.68 -7.45
N ARG A 59 -11.95 -0.50 -7.29
CA ARG A 59 -11.52 0.72 -7.97
C ARG A 59 -10.14 1.12 -7.42
N ILE A 60 -9.16 1.16 -8.31
CA ILE A 60 -7.79 1.60 -8.01
C ILE A 60 -7.75 3.11 -8.17
N PHE A 61 -7.29 3.83 -7.13
CA PHE A 61 -7.17 5.29 -7.14
C PHE A 61 -5.86 5.76 -7.74
N LYS A 62 -4.75 5.14 -7.34
CA LYS A 62 -3.40 5.48 -7.78
C LYS A 62 -2.58 4.21 -7.95
N LYS A 63 -1.64 4.26 -8.90
CA LYS A 63 -0.55 3.29 -9.06
C LYS A 63 0.76 4.02 -8.75
N VAL A 64 1.63 3.40 -7.98
CA VAL A 64 2.92 3.98 -7.57
C VAL A 64 4.01 2.93 -7.65
N GLU A 65 5.25 3.33 -7.90
CA GLU A 65 6.35 2.39 -8.16
C GLU A 65 7.13 2.04 -6.87
N SER A 66 7.13 2.95 -5.89
CA SER A 66 7.81 2.76 -4.61
C SER A 66 6.85 2.45 -3.46
N ILE A 67 7.32 1.66 -2.50
CA ILE A 67 6.64 1.40 -1.22
C ILE A 67 6.46 2.69 -0.42
N GLU A 68 7.47 3.56 -0.46
CA GLU A 68 7.50 4.81 0.29
C GLU A 68 6.39 5.72 -0.21
N GLU A 69 6.28 5.89 -1.52
CA GLU A 69 5.23 6.68 -2.15
C GLU A 69 3.84 6.06 -1.90
N ALA A 70 3.72 4.73 -1.87
CA ALA A 70 2.47 4.05 -1.52
C ALA A 70 2.04 4.33 -0.08
N THR A 71 3.00 4.41 0.83
CA THR A 71 2.73 4.68 2.25
C THR A 71 2.33 6.14 2.46
N GLU A 72 3.06 7.06 1.86
CA GLU A 72 2.79 8.50 1.95
C GLU A 72 1.42 8.84 1.36
N SER A 73 1.11 8.32 0.18
CA SER A 73 -0.18 8.57 -0.47
C SER A 73 -1.36 7.97 0.29
N VAL A 74 -1.21 6.78 0.89
CA VAL A 74 -2.23 6.22 1.80
C VAL A 74 -2.40 7.11 3.02
N GLN A 75 -1.32 7.59 3.64
CA GLN A 75 -1.40 8.48 4.78
C GLN A 75 -2.12 9.77 4.42
N LYS A 76 -1.72 10.44 3.34
CA LYS A 76 -2.34 11.69 2.89
C LYS A 76 -3.84 11.52 2.62
N MET A 77 -4.25 10.46 1.93
CA MET A 77 -5.66 10.17 1.70
C MET A 77 -6.42 9.88 3.01
N GLN A 78 -5.79 9.26 4.01
CA GLN A 78 -6.43 9.06 5.30
C GLN A 78 -6.54 10.36 6.10
N GLU A 79 -5.53 11.22 6.06
CA GLU A 79 -5.57 12.54 6.71
C GLU A 79 -6.61 13.46 6.06
N GLU A 80 -6.82 13.36 4.75
CA GLU A 80 -7.88 14.09 4.05
C GLU A 80 -9.29 13.62 4.47
N ILE A 81 -9.47 12.30 4.69
CA ILE A 81 -10.76 11.72 5.08
C ILE A 81 -11.08 11.96 6.57
N TYR A 82 -10.09 11.74 7.45
CA TYR A 82 -10.31 11.69 8.90
C TYR A 82 -9.71 12.89 9.65
N GLY A 83 -8.95 13.73 8.98
CA GLY A 83 -8.14 14.78 9.58
C GLY A 83 -6.80 14.25 10.09
N ARG A 84 -5.83 15.15 10.20
CA ARG A 84 -4.53 14.86 10.80
C ARG A 84 -4.70 14.51 12.27
N SER A 85 -4.01 13.47 12.73
CA SER A 85 -3.95 13.11 14.16
C SER A 85 -3.03 14.10 14.89
N THR A 86 -3.58 15.25 15.28
CA THR A 86 -2.89 16.22 16.13
C THR A 86 -3.38 16.14 17.57
N PHE A 87 -2.51 16.46 18.51
CA PHE A 87 -2.93 16.73 19.88
C PHE A 87 -3.82 17.97 19.86
N LYS A 88 -5.06 17.81 20.31
CA LYS A 88 -6.00 18.91 20.48
C LYS A 88 -6.09 19.25 21.95
N LYS A 89 -6.23 20.54 22.26
CA LYS A 89 -6.52 20.94 23.64
C LYS A 89 -7.91 20.40 24.02
N ALA A 90 -8.15 20.14 25.30
CA ALA A 90 -9.43 19.60 25.78
C ALA A 90 -10.63 20.45 25.30
N ASN A 91 -10.45 21.77 25.21
CA ASN A 91 -11.46 22.72 24.74
C ASN A 91 -11.77 22.63 23.23
N GLU A 92 -10.89 22.02 22.44
CA GLU A 92 -10.99 21.90 20.98
C GLU A 92 -11.54 20.54 20.54
N ILE A 93 -11.83 19.65 21.51
CA ILE A 93 -12.45 18.35 21.24
C ILE A 93 -13.95 18.59 20.96
N PRO A 94 -14.47 18.21 19.79
CA PRO A 94 -15.89 18.39 19.49
C PRO A 94 -16.75 17.57 20.47
N LYS A 95 -17.58 18.27 21.27
CA LYS A 95 -18.44 17.69 22.32
C LYS A 95 -19.41 16.60 21.81
N LYS A 96 -19.66 16.55 20.50
CA LYS A 96 -20.47 15.51 19.83
C LYS A 96 -19.95 14.08 20.05
N ARG A 97 -18.69 13.91 20.47
CA ARG A 97 -18.11 12.59 20.79
C ARG A 97 -18.49 12.04 22.17
N PHE A 98 -19.06 12.87 23.05
CA PHE A 98 -19.39 12.53 24.45
C PHE A 98 -20.89 12.57 24.76
N LEU A 99 -21.71 12.91 23.77
CA LEU A 99 -23.17 12.87 23.86
C LEU A 99 -23.67 11.64 23.10
N ASN A 100 -23.50 10.47 23.71
CA ASN A 100 -24.27 9.26 23.44
C ASN A 100 -24.59 8.62 24.79
#